data_AF-A0A662DSZ8-F1
#
_entry.id   AF-A0A662DSZ8-F1
#
_cell.length_a   1.000
_cell.length_b   1.000
_cell.length_c   1.000
_cell.angle_alpha   90.00
_cell.angle_beta   90.00
_cell.angle_gamma   90.00
#
_symmetry.space_group_name_H-M   'P 1'
#
loop_
_entity.id
_entity.type
_entity.pdbx_description
1 polymer ?
#
loop_
_entity_poly.entity_id
_entity_poly.type
_entity_poly.pdbx_seq_one_letter_code
_entity_poly.pdbx_strand_id
1 'polypeptide(L)'
;MKVLKITLVTLLILVVLAVVVGVFLPSKVHIERSTVINVPPATVFALVNGFALFNRWSPWFEMDPEARYSYEGPAFGPGAKMSWVSDHPQVGIGSQEITASIPFERVEIHLDFSDEGFAEASFDIKNTENGTRITWDLDTEFGWNLFDRYQGLMFDTWVGDSYEQGL
;
A
#
# COMPACT_ATOMS: atom_id res chain seq x y z
N MET A 1 37.10 24.78 -21.76
CA MET A 1 35.87 25.13 -22.50
C MET A 1 35.23 23.96 -23.26
N LYS A 2 35.97 23.17 -24.06
CA LYS A 2 35.40 22.01 -24.79
C LYS A 2 34.87 20.90 -23.86
N VAL A 3 35.63 20.54 -22.84
CA VAL A 3 35.25 19.50 -21.86
C VAL A 3 33.97 19.91 -21.10
N LEU A 4 33.91 21.12 -20.55
CA LEU A 4 32.71 21.64 -19.88
C LEU A 4 31.46 21.63 -20.79
N LYS A 5 31.61 22.03 -22.06
CA LYS A 5 30.50 21.98 -23.04
C LYS A 5 30.05 20.54 -23.29
N ILE A 6 30.97 19.59 -23.47
CA ILE A 6 30.64 18.19 -23.68
C ILE A 6 29.92 17.62 -22.44
N THR A 7 30.45 17.87 -21.23
CA THR A 7 29.83 17.41 -19.98
C THR A 7 28.40 17.95 -19.84
N LEU A 8 28.17 19.23 -20.13
CA LEU A 8 26.83 19.82 -20.07
C LEU A 8 25.87 19.22 -21.11
N VAL A 9 26.34 19.00 -22.35
CA VAL A 9 25.51 18.37 -23.39
C VAL A 9 25.19 16.92 -23.03
N THR A 10 26.16 16.16 -22.52
CA THR A 10 25.92 14.78 -22.07
C THR A 10 24.91 14.75 -20.92
N LEU A 11 25.06 15.62 -19.93
CA LEU A 11 24.11 15.71 -18.81
C LEU A 11 22.70 16.07 -19.30
N LEU A 12 22.59 17.02 -20.24
CA LEU A 12 21.31 17.40 -20.83
C LEU A 12 20.65 16.23 -21.55
N ILE A 13 21.42 15.46 -22.34
CA ILE A 13 20.90 14.27 -23.04
C ILE A 13 20.40 13.23 -22.04
N LEU A 14 21.14 13.00 -20.95
CA LEU A 14 20.72 12.07 -19.90
C LEU A 14 19.43 12.52 -19.21
N VAL A 15 19.28 13.80 -18.90
CA VAL A 15 18.05 14.36 -18.31
C VAL A 15 16.89 14.21 -19.27
N VAL A 16 17.06 14.54 -20.56
CA VAL A 16 16.03 14.36 -21.58
C VAL A 16 15.63 12.89 -21.70
N LEU A 17 16.60 11.97 -21.72
CA LEU A 17 16.33 10.54 -21.78
C LEU A 17 15.56 10.06 -20.56
N ALA A 18 15.94 10.48 -19.35
CA ALA A 18 15.25 10.12 -18.11
C ALA A 18 13.81 10.64 -18.08
N VAL A 19 13.56 11.85 -18.59
CA VAL A 19 12.20 12.39 -18.73
C VAL A 19 11.39 11.58 -19.74
N VAL A 20 11.96 11.30 -20.91
CA VAL A 20 11.29 10.49 -21.95
C VAL A 20 10.90 9.12 -21.39
N VAL A 21 11.83 8.42 -20.76
CA VAL A 21 11.56 7.11 -20.14
C VAL A 21 10.46 7.22 -19.08
N GLY A 22 10.54 8.20 -18.18
CA GLY A 22 9.54 8.40 -17.12
C GLY A 22 8.12 8.64 -17.65
N VAL A 23 7.98 9.36 -18.78
CA VAL A 23 6.68 9.60 -19.42
C VAL A 23 6.05 8.30 -19.95
N PHE A 24 6.87 7.33 -20.36
CA PHE A 24 6.41 6.02 -20.83
C PHE A 24 6.22 4.98 -19.71
N LEU A 25 6.65 5.27 -18.47
CA LEU A 25 6.38 4.40 -17.33
C LEU A 25 4.89 4.39 -16.96
N PRO A 26 4.37 3.26 -16.41
CA PRO A 26 2.99 3.16 -15.95
C PRO A 26 2.64 4.28 -14.97
N SER A 27 1.47 4.88 -15.15
CA SER A 27 0.95 5.90 -14.22
C SER A 27 0.08 5.31 -13.11
N LYS A 28 -0.16 4.00 -13.14
CA LYS A 28 -0.96 3.26 -12.17
C LYS A 28 -0.23 1.97 -11.82
N VAL A 29 -0.30 1.58 -10.57
CA VAL A 29 0.20 0.30 -10.07
C VAL A 29 -0.92 -0.40 -9.31
N HIS A 30 -1.07 -1.69 -9.61
CA HIS A 30 -1.97 -2.60 -8.93
C HIS A 30 -1.13 -3.73 -8.35
N ILE A 31 -1.30 -4.02 -7.07
CA ILE A 31 -0.64 -5.09 -6.34
C ILE A 31 -1.73 -5.95 -5.71
N GLU A 32 -1.58 -7.26 -5.83
CA GLU A 32 -2.49 -8.21 -5.19
C GLU A 32 -1.68 -9.38 -4.63
N ARG A 33 -2.02 -9.84 -3.43
CA ARG A 33 -1.56 -11.10 -2.85
C ARG A 33 -2.74 -11.87 -2.28
N SER A 34 -2.67 -13.19 -2.28
CA SER A 34 -3.74 -14.02 -1.73
C SER A 34 -3.22 -15.28 -1.06
N THR A 35 -3.93 -15.73 -0.04
CA THR A 35 -3.65 -16.98 0.67
C THR A 35 -4.93 -17.70 1.05
N VAL A 36 -4.85 -18.98 1.39
CA VAL A 36 -5.96 -19.75 1.94
C VAL A 36 -5.68 -20.08 3.39
N ILE A 37 -6.54 -19.61 4.28
CA ILE A 37 -6.45 -19.83 5.72
C ILE A 37 -7.58 -20.75 6.18
N ASN A 38 -7.25 -21.73 7.01
CA ASN A 38 -8.18 -22.75 7.50
C ASN A 38 -9.06 -22.23 8.64
N VAL A 39 -9.81 -21.15 8.38
CA VAL A 39 -10.77 -20.52 9.29
C VAL A 39 -12.02 -20.09 8.52
N PRO A 40 -13.18 -19.90 9.17
CA PRO A 40 -14.39 -19.41 8.52
C PRO A 40 -14.26 -17.94 8.04
N PRO A 41 -14.96 -17.54 6.96
CA PRO A 41 -14.91 -16.17 6.44
C PRO A 41 -15.27 -15.10 7.48
N ALA A 42 -16.18 -15.41 8.39
CA ALA A 42 -16.54 -14.52 9.49
C ALA A 42 -15.38 -14.18 10.44
N THR A 43 -14.43 -15.10 10.63
CA THR A 43 -13.24 -14.86 11.46
C THR A 43 -12.30 -13.89 10.77
N VAL A 44 -12.05 -14.11 9.46
CA VAL A 44 -11.22 -13.24 8.63
C VAL A 44 -11.80 -11.84 8.58
N PHE A 45 -13.09 -11.73 8.28
CA PHE A 45 -13.80 -10.46 8.20
C PHE A 45 -13.72 -9.68 9.52
N ALA A 46 -13.90 -10.34 10.67
CA ALA A 46 -13.80 -9.69 11.96
C ALA A 46 -12.40 -9.11 12.27
N LEU A 47 -11.34 -9.67 11.67
CA LEU A 47 -9.96 -9.20 11.84
C LEU A 47 -9.63 -7.99 10.96
N VAL A 48 -10.15 -7.95 9.72
CA VAL A 48 -9.81 -6.90 8.75
C VAL A 48 -10.83 -5.77 8.71
N ASN A 49 -12.05 -5.98 9.21
CA ASN A 49 -13.10 -4.96 9.28
C ASN A 49 -12.94 -3.97 10.44
N GLY A 50 -11.74 -3.84 11.01
CA GLY A 50 -11.43 -2.91 12.09
C GLY A 50 -9.95 -2.96 12.46
N PHE A 51 -9.45 -1.91 13.12
CA PHE A 51 -8.01 -1.74 13.32
C PHE A 51 -7.49 -2.10 14.72
N ALA A 52 -8.38 -2.52 15.63
CA ALA A 52 -8.00 -2.86 17.00
C ALA A 52 -6.99 -4.02 17.10
N LEU A 53 -7.01 -4.94 16.12
CA LEU A 53 -6.11 -6.08 16.05
C LEU A 53 -5.09 -5.96 14.92
N PHE A 54 -5.00 -4.80 14.25
CA PHE A 54 -4.12 -4.58 13.10
C PHE A 54 -2.66 -4.96 13.42
N ASN A 55 -2.14 -4.49 14.56
CA ASN A 55 -0.75 -4.75 14.98
C ASN A 55 -0.47 -6.22 15.35
N ARG A 56 -1.47 -7.10 15.38
CA ARG A 56 -1.27 -8.54 15.65
C ARG A 56 -0.78 -9.31 14.43
N TRP A 57 -1.05 -8.80 13.24
CA TRP A 57 -0.78 -9.48 11.96
C TRP A 57 -0.11 -8.55 10.94
N SER A 58 -0.11 -7.23 11.18
CA SER A 58 0.50 -6.28 10.27
C SER A 58 2.03 -6.43 10.19
N PRO A 59 2.60 -6.54 8.98
CA PRO A 59 4.05 -6.61 8.79
C PRO A 59 4.75 -5.30 9.23
N TRP A 60 4.06 -4.16 9.15
CA TRP A 60 4.64 -2.86 9.51
C TRP A 60 4.86 -2.70 11.01
N PHE A 61 4.04 -3.36 11.85
CA PHE A 61 4.28 -3.35 13.30
C PHE A 61 5.51 -4.18 13.68
N GLU A 62 5.78 -5.28 12.96
CA GLU A 62 7.02 -6.04 13.16
C GLU A 62 8.25 -5.24 12.69
N MET A 63 8.09 -4.43 11.63
CA MET A 63 9.14 -3.56 11.10
C MET A 63 9.50 -2.39 12.03
N ASP A 64 8.50 -1.72 12.62
CA ASP A 64 8.71 -0.70 13.65
C ASP A 64 7.72 -0.85 14.83
N PRO A 65 8.10 -1.59 15.89
CA PRO A 65 7.29 -1.76 17.08
C PRO A 65 7.08 -0.47 17.90
N GLU A 66 7.91 0.56 17.68
CA GLU A 66 7.83 1.85 18.38
C GLU A 66 6.90 2.85 17.68
N ALA A 67 6.35 2.47 16.52
CA ALA A 67 5.39 3.28 15.78
C ALA A 67 4.16 3.60 16.65
N ARG A 68 3.68 4.84 16.54
CA ARG A 68 2.55 5.33 17.31
C ARG A 68 1.29 5.26 16.48
N TYR A 69 0.26 4.62 17.02
CA TYR A 69 -1.02 4.47 16.35
C TYR A 69 -2.12 5.24 17.09
N SER A 70 -3.00 5.90 16.34
CA SER A 70 -4.21 6.52 16.84
C SER A 70 -5.42 5.99 16.08
N TYR A 71 -6.55 5.88 16.79
CA TYR A 71 -7.79 5.33 16.24
C TYR A 71 -8.92 6.34 16.36
N GLU A 72 -9.70 6.50 15.29
CA GLU A 72 -10.81 7.43 15.20
C GLU A 72 -12.03 6.73 14.58
N GLY A 73 -13.23 7.25 14.86
CA GLY A 73 -14.47 6.69 14.34
C GLY A 73 -14.96 5.42 15.05
N PRO A 74 -15.83 4.62 14.42
CA PRO A 74 -16.30 3.34 14.97
C PRO A 74 -15.15 2.33 15.08
N ALA A 75 -15.30 1.35 15.97
CA ALA A 75 -14.31 0.28 16.14
C ALA A 75 -14.21 -0.65 14.91
N PHE A 76 -15.27 -0.72 14.10
CA PHE A 76 -15.37 -1.59 12.93
C PHE A 76 -16.20 -0.94 11.82
N GLY A 77 -15.92 -1.32 10.58
CA GLY A 77 -16.68 -0.92 9.40
C GLY A 77 -16.46 0.52 8.95
N PRO A 78 -17.34 1.04 8.07
CA PRO A 78 -17.13 2.34 7.41
C PRO A 78 -16.92 3.50 8.39
N GLY A 79 -15.91 4.31 8.12
CA GLY A 79 -15.46 5.44 8.95
C GLY A 79 -14.51 5.04 10.09
N ALA A 80 -14.28 3.75 10.33
CA ALA A 80 -13.21 3.34 11.23
C ALA A 80 -11.88 3.79 10.61
N LYS A 81 -11.05 4.47 11.39
CA LYS A 81 -9.79 5.06 10.91
C LYS A 81 -8.64 4.75 11.87
N MET A 82 -7.48 4.45 11.30
CA MET A 82 -6.21 4.31 12.02
C MET A 82 -5.15 5.19 11.36
N SER A 83 -4.49 6.02 12.15
CA SER A 83 -3.31 6.78 11.72
C SER A 83 -2.07 6.23 12.40
N TRP A 84 -0.92 6.30 11.73
CA TRP A 84 0.37 5.90 12.26
C TRP A 84 1.43 6.98 12.08
N VAL A 85 2.39 7.01 13.00
CA VAL A 85 3.58 7.86 12.93
C VAL A 85 4.79 7.00 13.31
N SER A 86 5.74 6.89 12.40
CA SER A 86 6.99 6.16 12.58
C SER A 86 8.18 7.00 12.07
N ASP A 87 9.30 6.92 12.79
CA ASP A 87 10.58 7.47 12.34
C ASP A 87 11.32 6.49 11.39
N HIS A 88 10.79 5.27 11.21
CA HIS A 88 11.35 4.27 10.31
C HIS A 88 10.99 4.61 8.85
N PRO A 89 11.97 4.76 7.94
CA PRO A 89 11.74 5.30 6.60
C PRO A 89 10.87 4.42 5.69
N GLN A 90 10.67 3.14 6.03
CA GLN A 90 9.81 2.23 5.27
C GLN A 90 8.38 2.14 5.84
N VAL A 91 8.12 2.68 7.03
CA VAL A 91 6.78 2.70 7.65
C VAL A 91 6.18 4.11 7.52
N GLY A 92 6.99 5.13 7.79
CA GLY A 92 6.63 6.52 7.57
C GLY A 92 5.41 6.98 8.38
N ILE A 93 4.64 7.88 7.78
CA ILE A 93 3.48 8.52 8.40
C ILE A 93 2.30 8.39 7.44
N GLY A 94 1.14 8.04 7.96
CA GLY A 94 -0.07 7.96 7.15
C GLY A 94 -1.30 7.59 7.94
N SER A 95 -2.39 7.36 7.23
CA SER A 95 -3.63 6.84 7.78
C SER A 95 -4.35 5.92 6.81
N GLN A 96 -5.19 5.05 7.36
CA GLN A 96 -6.09 4.19 6.61
C GLN A 96 -7.50 4.26 7.21
N GLU A 97 -8.50 4.34 6.35
CA GLU A 97 -9.91 4.45 6.71
C GLU A 97 -10.73 3.42 5.95
N ILE A 98 -11.57 2.66 6.66
CA ILE A 98 -12.52 1.75 6.01
C ILE A 98 -13.60 2.59 5.36
N THR A 99 -13.77 2.48 4.04
CA THR A 99 -14.76 3.25 3.27
C THR A 99 -16.03 2.44 3.01
N ALA A 100 -15.91 1.13 2.83
CA ALA A 100 -17.03 0.23 2.62
C ALA A 100 -16.76 -1.16 3.20
N SER A 101 -17.83 -1.89 3.50
CA SER A 101 -17.75 -3.27 3.97
C SER A 101 -18.96 -4.07 3.52
N ILE A 102 -18.72 -5.21 2.88
CA ILE A 102 -19.72 -6.22 2.55
C ILE A 102 -19.48 -7.39 3.50
N PRO A 103 -20.42 -7.69 4.42
CA PRO A 103 -20.22 -8.70 5.46
C PRO A 103 -19.69 -10.03 4.90
N PHE A 104 -18.54 -10.47 5.43
CA PHE A 104 -17.88 -11.74 5.09
C PHE A 104 -17.37 -11.86 3.65
N GLU A 105 -17.43 -10.79 2.86
CA GLU A 105 -17.09 -10.80 1.44
C GLU A 105 -16.01 -9.78 1.08
N ARG A 106 -16.13 -8.53 1.55
CA ARG A 106 -15.23 -7.45 1.13
C ARG A 106 -15.07 -6.35 2.18
N VAL A 107 -13.86 -5.78 2.30
CA VAL A 107 -13.59 -4.54 3.04
C VAL A 107 -12.77 -3.62 2.14
N GLU A 108 -13.21 -2.38 1.97
CA GLU A 108 -12.52 -1.36 1.17
C GLU A 108 -11.91 -0.32 2.08
N ILE A 109 -10.68 0.09 1.77
CA ILE A 109 -9.84 0.94 2.61
C ILE A 109 -9.22 2.02 1.75
N HIS A 110 -9.37 3.27 2.18
CA HIS A 110 -8.65 4.40 1.62
C HIS A 110 -7.39 4.65 2.45
N LEU A 111 -6.22 4.71 1.80
CA LEU A 111 -4.94 5.04 2.41
C LEU A 111 -4.49 6.45 2.01
N ASP A 112 -4.01 7.19 3.00
CA ASP A 112 -3.44 8.52 2.88
C ASP A 112 -2.02 8.51 3.48
N PHE A 113 -1.02 8.64 2.61
CA PHE A 113 0.40 8.70 2.98
C PHE A 113 0.91 10.15 3.10
N SER A 114 0.01 11.09 3.42
CA SER A 114 0.30 12.51 3.55
C SER A 114 0.90 13.09 2.27
N ASP A 115 2.21 13.38 2.28
CA ASP A 115 2.90 14.01 1.15
C ASP A 115 3.23 13.02 0.03
N GLU A 116 3.12 11.72 0.28
CA GLU A 116 3.42 10.66 -0.70
C GLU A 116 2.20 10.23 -1.54
N GLY A 117 1.01 10.76 -1.21
CA GLY A 117 -0.22 10.56 -1.97
C GLY A 117 -1.17 9.53 -1.38
N PHE A 118 -2.04 8.98 -2.23
CA PHE A 118 -3.15 8.13 -1.83
C PHE A 118 -3.11 6.76 -2.51
N ALA A 119 -3.70 5.77 -1.86
CA ALA A 119 -3.95 4.46 -2.45
C ALA A 119 -5.32 3.94 -2.00
N GLU A 120 -5.93 3.10 -2.83
CA GLU A 120 -7.10 2.32 -2.47
C GLU A 120 -6.63 0.90 -2.21
N ALA A 121 -7.06 0.28 -1.12
CA ALA A 121 -6.79 -1.12 -0.84
C ALA A 121 -8.09 -1.86 -0.54
N SER A 122 -8.08 -3.16 -0.75
CA SER A 122 -9.23 -3.98 -0.38
C SER A 122 -8.83 -5.36 0.13
N PHE A 123 -9.71 -5.93 0.94
CA PHE A 123 -9.68 -7.32 1.35
C PHE A 123 -10.86 -8.05 0.76
N ASP A 124 -10.62 -8.90 -0.23
CA ASP A 124 -11.61 -9.82 -0.78
C ASP A 124 -11.57 -11.16 -0.05
N ILE A 125 -12.73 -11.59 0.45
CA ILE A 125 -12.89 -12.77 1.29
C ILE A 125 -13.80 -13.76 0.56
N LYS A 126 -13.26 -14.92 0.20
CA LYS A 126 -13.99 -15.97 -0.53
C LYS A 126 -13.95 -17.28 0.22
N ASN A 127 -15.11 -17.87 0.45
CA ASN A 127 -15.19 -19.21 1.01
C ASN A 127 -14.66 -20.25 -0.01
N THR A 128 -13.92 -21.24 0.47
CA THR A 128 -13.35 -22.34 -0.31
C THR A 128 -13.61 -23.68 0.39
N GLU A 129 -13.29 -24.80 -0.26
CA GLU A 129 -13.42 -26.12 0.36
C GLU A 129 -12.49 -26.30 1.58
N ASN A 130 -11.35 -25.61 1.60
CA ASN A 130 -10.28 -25.78 2.60
C ASN A 130 -10.20 -24.63 3.62
N GLY A 131 -11.24 -23.78 3.69
CA GLY A 131 -11.28 -22.60 4.54
C GLY A 131 -11.60 -21.34 3.74
N THR A 132 -10.94 -20.24 4.06
CA THR A 132 -11.20 -18.94 3.44
C THR A 132 -10.00 -18.47 2.63
N ARG A 133 -10.24 -18.12 1.37
CA ARG A 133 -9.27 -17.34 0.59
C ARG A 133 -9.44 -15.87 0.94
N ILE A 134 -8.37 -15.26 1.42
CA ILE A 134 -8.26 -13.81 1.57
C ILE A 134 -7.32 -13.30 0.47
N THR A 135 -7.75 -12.26 -0.21
CA THR A 135 -6.96 -11.51 -1.18
C THR A 135 -6.83 -10.09 -0.66
N TRP A 136 -5.61 -9.57 -0.60
CA TRP A 136 -5.31 -8.20 -0.26
C TRP A 136 -4.75 -7.50 -1.49
N ASP A 137 -5.45 -6.47 -1.95
CA ASP A 137 -5.04 -5.65 -3.08
C ASP A 137 -4.78 -4.20 -2.70
N LEU A 138 -4.04 -3.51 -3.56
CA LEU A 138 -3.76 -2.09 -3.50
C LEU A 138 -3.61 -1.51 -4.91
N ASP A 139 -4.31 -0.41 -5.14
CA ASP A 139 -4.27 0.41 -6.34
C ASP A 139 -3.77 1.82 -5.98
N THR A 140 -2.78 2.31 -6.73
CA THR A 140 -2.28 3.69 -6.61
C THR A 140 -2.07 4.33 -7.97
N GLU A 141 -2.26 5.65 -8.03
CA GLU A 141 -2.09 6.45 -9.24
C GLU A 141 -1.03 7.54 -9.04
N PHE A 142 0.05 7.46 -9.83
CA PHE A 142 1.17 8.42 -9.76
C PHE A 142 0.96 9.66 -10.64
N GLY A 143 -0.11 9.68 -11.45
CA GLY A 143 -0.40 10.82 -12.33
C GLY A 143 0.78 11.17 -13.24
N TRP A 144 1.16 12.46 -13.30
CA TRP A 144 2.30 12.97 -14.07
C TRP A 144 3.59 13.10 -13.27
N ASN A 145 3.63 12.65 -12.01
CA ASN A 145 4.85 12.70 -11.22
C ASN A 145 5.83 11.64 -11.72
N LEU A 146 6.87 12.09 -12.42
CA LEU A 146 7.87 11.19 -13.00
C LEU A 146 8.67 10.45 -11.92
N PHE A 147 8.89 11.08 -10.76
CA PHE A 147 9.61 10.47 -9.66
C PHE A 147 8.84 9.26 -9.10
N ASP A 148 7.55 9.43 -8.79
CA ASP A 148 6.69 8.37 -8.27
C ASP A 148 6.54 7.23 -9.28
N ARG A 149 6.47 7.52 -10.59
CA ARG A 149 6.47 6.49 -11.64
C ARG A 149 7.75 5.63 -11.65
N TYR A 150 8.90 6.21 -11.34
CA TYR A 150 10.14 5.43 -11.17
C TYR A 150 10.10 4.60 -9.89
N GLN A 151 9.56 5.13 -8.79
CA GLN A 151 9.35 4.36 -7.56
C GLN A 151 8.35 3.20 -7.76
N GLY A 152 7.36 3.40 -8.63
CA GLY A 152 6.39 2.39 -9.06
C GLY A 152 7.02 1.08 -9.54
N LEU A 153 8.24 1.11 -10.09
CA LEU A 153 8.98 -0.07 -10.52
C LEU A 153 9.40 -0.98 -9.36
N MET A 154 9.59 -0.42 -8.17
CA MET A 154 9.98 -1.14 -6.95
C MET A 154 8.80 -1.41 -6.01
N PHE A 155 7.63 -0.85 -6.33
CA PHE A 155 6.47 -0.84 -5.45
C PHE A 155 5.92 -2.25 -5.19
N ASP A 156 5.87 -3.11 -6.22
CA ASP A 156 5.48 -4.52 -6.06
C ASP A 156 6.43 -5.29 -5.15
N THR A 157 7.73 -4.99 -5.18
CA THR A 157 8.69 -5.65 -4.27
C THR A 157 8.47 -5.19 -2.83
N TRP A 158 8.35 -3.89 -2.56
CA TRP A 158 8.23 -3.40 -1.18
C TRP A 158 6.87 -3.72 -0.55
N VAL A 159 5.79 -3.45 -1.27
CA VAL A 159 4.42 -3.63 -0.76
C VAL A 159 3.99 -5.10 -0.91
N GLY A 160 4.34 -5.75 -2.02
CA GLY A 160 4.00 -7.16 -2.25
C GLY A 160 4.65 -8.10 -1.23
N ASP A 161 5.93 -7.91 -0.90
CA ASP A 161 6.61 -8.70 0.14
C ASP A 161 5.97 -8.48 1.52
N SER A 162 5.53 -7.25 1.81
CA SER A 162 4.82 -6.93 3.06
C SER A 162 3.46 -7.65 3.09
N TYR A 163 2.72 -7.65 1.98
CA TYR A 163 1.42 -8.30 1.88
C TYR A 163 1.54 -9.83 2.02
N GLU A 164 2.60 -10.42 1.47
CA GLU A 164 2.90 -11.85 1.67
C GLU A 164 3.22 -12.21 3.13
N GLN A 165 3.86 -11.30 3.88
CA GLN A 165 4.14 -11.52 5.31
C GLN A 165 2.91 -11.36 6.19
N GLY A 166 1.99 -10.45 5.83
CA GLY A 166 0.77 -10.18 6.59
C GLY A 166 -0.36 -11.19 6.37
N LEU A 167 -0.26 -12.04 5.34
CA LEU A 167 -1.25 -13.05 4.92
C LEU A 167 -0.87 -14.46 5.39
#